data_AF-V4ZXS6-F1
#
_entry.id   AF-V4ZXS6-F1
#
_cell.length_a   1.000
_cell.length_b   1.000
_cell.length_c   1.000
_cell.angle_alpha   90.00
_cell.angle_beta   90.00
_cell.angle_gamma   90.00
#
_symmetry.space_group_name_H-M   'P 1'
#
loop_
_entity.id
_entity.type
_entity.pdbx_description
1 polymer ?
#
loop_
_entity_poly.entity_id
_entity_poly.type
_entity_poly.pdbx_seq_one_letter_code
_entity_poly.pdbx_strand_id
1 'polypeptide(L)'
;MTLLTLSVGYLTYIGLTTSYATVNLQVLAAVLGGATITAGLTWALINGVEPSINAGTGLMGLVVIWGHAVDGVANVIGLDWMPALGAGRNLVPKHPVNAAVVDITGSVLPSSVLAVTGDTWPFLVLKLAAATFVVWVFEPELFDETPRYSILLLIAVLAVGLGPGTRDMLRATFGV
;
A
#
# COMPACT_ATOMS: atom_id res chain seq x y z
N MET A 1 0.50 18.46 13.48
CA MET A 1 -0.21 18.67 12.20
C MET A 1 0.45 19.72 11.31
N THR A 2 0.98 20.82 11.87
CA THR A 2 1.62 21.91 11.11
C THR A 2 2.68 21.46 10.10
N LEU A 3 3.58 20.53 10.47
CA LEU A 3 4.64 20.06 9.57
C LEU A 3 4.10 19.33 8.34
N LEU A 4 3.10 18.47 8.50
CA LEU A 4 2.50 17.73 7.39
C LEU A 4 1.81 18.69 6.42
N THR A 5 1.00 19.62 6.95
CA THR A 5 0.31 20.63 6.14
C THR A 5 1.31 21.50 5.38
N LEU A 6 2.39 21.94 6.03
CA LEU A 6 3.44 22.72 5.37
C LEU A 6 4.18 21.89 4.30
N SER A 7 4.45 20.62 4.56
CA SER A 7 5.16 19.74 3.59
C SER A 7 4.31 19.48 2.36
N VAL A 8 3.04 19.11 2.53
CA VAL A 8 2.10 18.87 1.42
C VAL A 8 1.80 20.17 0.68
N GLY A 9 1.62 21.28 1.40
CA GLY A 9 1.43 22.61 0.80
C GLY A 9 2.63 23.04 -0.03
N TYR A 10 3.84 22.82 0.46
CA TYR A 10 5.08 23.11 -0.27
C TYR A 10 5.23 22.24 -1.51
N LEU A 11 4.99 20.92 -1.42
CA LEU A 11 5.00 20.00 -2.57
C LEU A 11 3.96 20.38 -3.63
N THR A 12 2.78 20.81 -3.18
CA THR A 12 1.73 21.31 -4.08
C THR A 12 2.15 22.61 -4.76
N TYR A 13 2.74 23.55 -4.00
CA TYR A 13 3.24 24.80 -4.56
C TYR A 13 4.29 24.56 -5.64
N ILE A 14 5.31 23.73 -5.38
CA ILE A 14 6.35 23.44 -6.39
C ILE A 14 5.77 22.66 -7.57
N GLY A 15 4.85 21.72 -7.35
CA GLY A 15 4.21 20.93 -8.41
C GLY A 15 3.33 21.76 -9.35
N LEU A 16 2.84 22.92 -8.89
CA LEU A 16 2.05 23.85 -9.70
C LEU A 16 2.87 24.99 -10.32
N THR A 17 4.06 25.28 -9.81
CA THR A 17 4.84 26.48 -10.20
C THR A 17 6.16 26.17 -10.89
N THR A 18 6.59 24.90 -10.91
CA THR A 18 7.87 24.49 -11.49
C THR A 18 7.67 23.42 -12.56
N SER A 19 8.67 23.21 -13.42
CA SER A 19 8.63 22.21 -14.50
C SER A 19 9.18 20.83 -14.12
N TYR A 20 9.80 20.70 -12.94
CA TYR A 20 10.45 19.46 -12.49
C TYR A 20 9.62 18.67 -11.46
N ALA A 21 8.45 19.18 -11.07
CA ALA A 21 7.50 18.51 -10.20
C ALA A 21 6.09 18.59 -10.84
N THR A 22 5.19 17.70 -10.41
CA THR A 22 3.82 17.60 -10.96
C THR A 22 2.79 17.50 -9.82
N VAL A 23 1.49 17.48 -10.16
CA VAL A 23 0.42 17.15 -9.20
C VAL A 23 -0.56 16.18 -9.88
N ASN A 24 -0.24 14.90 -9.82
CA ASN A 24 -1.02 13.81 -10.42
C ASN A 24 -2.13 13.34 -9.46
N LEU A 25 -3.20 14.12 -9.31
CA LEU A 25 -4.31 13.76 -8.41
C LEU A 25 -5.00 12.44 -8.80
N GLN A 26 -4.98 12.10 -10.08
CA GLN A 26 -5.48 10.81 -10.58
C GLN A 26 -4.68 9.62 -10.03
N VAL A 27 -3.36 9.80 -9.82
CA VAL A 27 -2.50 8.77 -9.22
C VAL A 27 -2.83 8.61 -7.74
N LEU A 28 -2.97 9.72 -7.01
CA LEU A 28 -3.39 9.70 -5.61
C LEU A 28 -4.74 8.98 -5.45
N ALA A 29 -5.71 9.31 -6.30
CA ALA A 29 -7.03 8.68 -6.31
C ALA A 29 -6.95 7.19 -6.66
N ALA A 30 -6.15 6.80 -7.65
CA ALA A 30 -5.95 5.40 -8.03
C ALA A 30 -5.34 4.58 -6.88
N VAL A 31 -4.35 5.12 -6.18
CA VAL A 31 -3.71 4.45 -5.04
C VAL A 31 -4.69 4.28 -3.87
N LEU A 32 -5.32 5.36 -3.43
CA LEU A 32 -6.26 5.31 -2.30
C LEU A 32 -7.50 4.48 -2.63
N GLY A 33 -8.03 4.61 -3.84
CA GLY A 33 -9.16 3.82 -4.33
C GLY A 33 -8.83 2.34 -4.40
N GLY A 34 -7.71 1.97 -5.04
CA GLY A 34 -7.24 0.59 -5.11
C GLY A 34 -6.97 -0.01 -3.74
N ALA A 35 -6.33 0.73 -2.83
CA ALA A 35 -6.05 0.27 -1.47
C ALA A 35 -7.34 0.03 -0.68
N THR A 36 -8.31 0.94 -0.80
CA THR A 36 -9.61 0.82 -0.13
C THR A 36 -10.41 -0.36 -0.66
N ILE A 37 -10.44 -0.55 -1.99
CA ILE A 37 -11.13 -1.68 -2.62
C ILE A 37 -10.49 -2.99 -2.18
N THR A 38 -9.17 -3.13 -2.30
CA THR A 38 -8.48 -4.40 -2.01
C THR A 38 -8.45 -4.74 -0.52
N ALA A 39 -8.32 -3.75 0.36
CA ALA A 39 -8.51 -3.95 1.79
C ALA A 39 -9.95 -4.35 2.13
N GLY A 40 -10.95 -3.70 1.52
CA GLY A 40 -12.36 -4.03 1.70
C GLY A 40 -12.70 -5.44 1.23
N LEU A 41 -12.17 -5.87 0.08
CA LEU A 41 -12.32 -7.24 -0.43
C LEU A 41 -11.65 -8.26 0.51
N THR A 42 -10.44 -7.97 0.98
CA THR A 42 -9.73 -8.82 1.94
C THR A 42 -10.52 -8.95 3.23
N TRP A 43 -11.08 -7.85 3.72
CA TRP A 43 -11.90 -7.83 4.93
C TRP A 43 -13.21 -8.59 4.78
N ALA A 44 -13.89 -8.43 3.63
CA ALA A 44 -15.08 -9.19 3.31
C ALA A 44 -14.79 -10.70 3.23
N LEU A 45 -13.65 -11.08 2.64
CA LEU A 45 -13.21 -12.47 2.58
C LEU A 45 -12.93 -13.05 3.98
N ILE A 46 -12.24 -12.31 4.84
CA ILE A 46 -12.00 -12.70 6.24
C ILE A 46 -13.34 -12.95 6.95
N ASN A 47 -14.25 -12.00 6.92
CA ASN A 47 -15.55 -12.14 7.59
C ASN A 47 -16.44 -13.24 6.99
N GLY A 48 -16.29 -13.56 5.72
CA GLY A 48 -17.09 -14.57 5.03
C GLY A 48 -16.55 -15.99 5.16
N VAL A 49 -15.23 -16.15 5.33
CA VAL A 49 -14.56 -17.45 5.25
C VAL A 49 -13.94 -17.87 6.58
N GLU A 50 -13.18 -16.99 7.22
CA GLU A 50 -12.47 -17.30 8.47
C GLU A 50 -12.46 -16.09 9.42
N PRO A 51 -13.58 -15.81 10.12
CA PRO A 51 -13.70 -14.67 11.02
C PRO A 51 -12.75 -14.74 12.23
N SER A 52 -12.21 -15.92 12.57
CA SER A 52 -11.25 -16.02 13.68
C SER A 52 -10.00 -15.17 13.44
N ILE A 53 -9.64 -14.89 12.18
CA ILE A 53 -8.51 -14.03 11.81
C ILE A 53 -8.60 -12.64 12.45
N ASN A 54 -9.79 -12.04 12.55
CA ASN A 54 -9.94 -10.69 13.09
C ASN A 54 -10.60 -10.65 14.47
N ALA A 55 -10.78 -11.80 15.12
CA ALA A 55 -11.48 -11.90 16.39
C ALA A 55 -10.84 -11.04 17.49
N GLY A 56 -9.50 -11.02 17.59
CA GLY A 56 -8.80 -10.23 18.60
C GLY A 56 -8.61 -8.75 18.23
N THR A 57 -8.49 -8.42 16.94
CA THR A 57 -8.16 -7.06 16.50
C THR A 57 -9.36 -6.19 16.15
N GLY A 58 -10.49 -6.79 15.77
CA GLY A 58 -11.66 -6.07 15.25
C GLY A 58 -11.27 -5.09 14.14
N LEU A 59 -11.88 -3.89 14.13
CA LEU A 59 -11.63 -2.89 13.08
C LEU A 59 -10.17 -2.38 13.04
N MET A 60 -9.36 -2.57 14.08
CA MET A 60 -7.94 -2.22 14.02
C MET A 60 -7.20 -3.07 12.98
N GLY A 61 -7.60 -4.34 12.82
CA GLY A 61 -7.06 -5.22 11.79
C GLY A 61 -7.35 -4.71 10.37
N LEU A 62 -8.54 -4.17 10.13
CA LEU A 62 -8.87 -3.53 8.85
C LEU A 62 -7.96 -2.34 8.55
N VAL A 63 -7.69 -1.49 9.55
CA VAL A 63 -6.79 -0.34 9.39
C VAL A 63 -5.36 -0.79 9.06
N VAL A 64 -4.87 -1.86 9.70
CA VAL A 64 -3.57 -2.47 9.37
C VAL A 64 -3.54 -2.98 7.94
N ILE A 65 -4.53 -3.78 7.53
CA ILE A 65 -4.63 -4.30 6.16
C ILE A 65 -4.67 -3.15 5.15
N TRP A 66 -5.44 -2.10 5.42
CA TRP A 66 -5.51 -0.92 4.55
C TRP A 66 -4.16 -0.20 4.45
N GLY A 67 -3.43 -0.03 5.55
CA GLY A 67 -2.11 0.61 5.52
C GLY A 67 -1.09 -0.16 4.68
N HIS A 68 -1.12 -1.48 4.70
CA HIS A 68 -0.28 -2.32 3.83
C HIS A 68 -0.79 -2.36 2.38
N ALA A 69 -2.10 -2.26 2.17
CA ALA A 69 -2.69 -2.13 0.84
C ALA A 69 -2.27 -0.82 0.16
N VAL A 70 -2.17 0.29 0.89
CA VAL A 70 -1.64 1.57 0.35
C VAL A 70 -0.23 1.38 -0.20
N ASP A 71 0.64 0.65 0.49
CA ASP A 71 2.00 0.35 0.01
C ASP A 71 2.01 -0.57 -1.21
N GLY A 72 1.25 -1.66 -1.15
CA GLY A 72 1.13 -2.60 -2.27
C GLY A 72 0.62 -1.90 -3.53
N VAL A 73 -0.47 -1.14 -3.43
CA VAL A 73 -1.06 -0.43 -4.57
C VAL A 73 -0.18 0.72 -5.04
N ALA A 74 0.48 1.46 -4.15
CA ALA A 74 1.42 2.51 -4.56
C ALA A 74 2.58 1.95 -5.41
N ASN A 75 3.08 0.75 -5.09
CA ASN A 75 4.11 0.09 -5.91
C ASN A 75 3.55 -0.35 -7.26
N VAL A 76 2.38 -1.00 -7.28
CA VAL A 76 1.72 -1.41 -8.54
C VAL A 76 1.50 -0.20 -9.45
N ILE A 77 0.87 0.85 -8.92
CA ILE A 77 0.62 2.05 -9.71
C ILE A 77 1.92 2.70 -10.14
N GLY A 78 2.85 2.87 -9.21
CA GLY A 78 4.13 3.54 -9.41
C GLY A 78 5.02 2.93 -10.49
N LEU A 79 5.10 1.59 -10.53
CA LEU A 79 6.01 0.86 -11.40
C LEU A 79 5.38 0.54 -12.77
N ASP A 80 4.10 0.19 -12.79
CA ASP A 80 3.46 -0.34 -14.01
C ASP A 80 2.45 0.62 -14.65
N TRP A 81 1.68 1.36 -13.84
CA TRP A 81 0.47 2.03 -14.33
C TRP A 81 0.55 3.55 -14.46
N MET A 82 1.60 4.18 -13.94
CA MET A 82 1.79 5.63 -14.07
C MET A 82 1.68 6.15 -15.53
N PRO A 83 2.26 5.48 -16.56
CA PRO A 83 2.08 5.91 -17.95
C PRO A 83 0.63 5.84 -18.43
N ALA A 84 -0.11 4.81 -18.05
CA ALA A 84 -1.52 4.65 -18.40
C ALA A 84 -2.41 5.72 -17.73
N LEU A 85 -1.97 6.24 -16.57
CA LEU A 85 -2.61 7.35 -15.86
C LEU A 85 -2.14 8.74 -16.34
N GLY A 86 -1.33 8.81 -17.40
CA GLY A 86 -0.82 10.07 -17.96
C GLY A 86 0.19 10.79 -17.06
N ALA A 87 0.80 10.10 -16.10
CA ALA A 87 1.67 10.68 -15.06
C ALA A 87 3.19 10.47 -15.32
N GLY A 88 3.56 9.93 -16.49
CA GLY A 88 4.95 9.59 -16.84
C GLY A 88 5.53 8.44 -15.99
N ARG A 89 6.71 7.91 -16.33
CA ARG A 89 7.38 6.90 -15.47
C ARG A 89 8.12 7.63 -14.35
N ASN A 90 7.84 7.29 -13.08
CA ASN A 90 8.42 8.01 -11.93
C ASN A 90 8.99 7.13 -10.82
N LEU A 91 8.66 5.84 -10.77
CA LEU A 91 9.21 4.94 -9.75
C LEU A 91 10.02 3.81 -10.38
N VAL A 92 10.99 3.31 -9.62
CA VAL A 92 11.88 2.21 -9.98
C VAL A 92 11.89 1.24 -8.79
N PRO A 93 12.02 -0.09 -9.01
CA PRO A 93 12.10 -1.04 -7.91
C PRO A 93 13.24 -0.69 -6.95
N LYS A 94 12.90 -0.59 -5.65
CA LYS A 94 13.80 -0.02 -4.63
C LYS A 94 14.33 -1.02 -3.59
N HIS A 95 13.73 -2.21 -3.49
CA HIS A 95 14.08 -3.23 -2.49
C HIS A 95 14.29 -4.59 -3.15
N PRO A 96 15.20 -5.45 -2.62
CA PRO A 96 15.44 -6.78 -3.17
C PRO A 96 14.18 -7.63 -3.31
N VAL A 97 13.24 -7.53 -2.37
CA VAL A 97 11.97 -8.27 -2.42
C VAL A 97 11.08 -7.76 -3.54
N ASN A 98 10.97 -6.44 -3.72
CA ASN A 98 10.17 -5.86 -4.79
C ASN A 98 10.80 -6.18 -6.17
N ALA A 99 12.12 -6.05 -6.29
CA ALA A 99 12.85 -6.43 -7.49
C ALA A 99 12.69 -7.92 -7.81
N ALA A 100 12.83 -8.80 -6.81
CA ALA A 100 12.63 -10.23 -6.99
C ALA A 100 11.20 -10.57 -7.43
N VAL A 101 10.18 -9.91 -6.89
CA VAL A 101 8.78 -10.08 -7.33
C VAL A 101 8.63 -9.71 -8.81
N VAL A 102 9.14 -8.54 -9.20
CA VAL A 102 9.12 -8.06 -10.59
C VAL A 102 9.87 -9.02 -11.52
N ASP A 103 11.09 -9.41 -11.16
CA ASP A 103 11.94 -10.29 -11.97
C ASP A 103 11.35 -11.71 -12.13
N ILE A 104 10.82 -12.27 -11.04
CA ILE A 104 10.16 -13.59 -11.07
C ILE A 104 8.89 -13.52 -11.91
N THR A 105 8.06 -12.49 -11.71
CA THR A 105 6.80 -12.36 -12.44
C THR A 105 7.05 -12.14 -13.93
N GLY A 106 8.01 -11.29 -14.27
CA GLY A 106 8.45 -11.00 -15.63
C GLY A 106 9.07 -12.21 -16.34
N SER A 107 9.68 -13.15 -15.62
CA SER A 107 10.25 -14.37 -16.18
C SER A 107 9.28 -15.55 -16.28
N VAL A 108 8.23 -15.57 -15.44
CA VAL A 108 7.26 -16.67 -15.38
C VAL A 108 6.06 -16.44 -16.30
N LEU A 109 5.58 -15.19 -16.41
CA LEU A 109 4.36 -14.90 -17.17
C LEU A 109 4.65 -14.64 -18.66
N PRO A 110 3.78 -15.10 -19.58
CA PRO A 110 3.90 -14.77 -21.00
C PRO A 110 3.83 -13.25 -21.23
N SER A 111 4.54 -12.76 -22.24
CA SER A 111 4.57 -11.32 -22.58
C SER A 111 3.18 -10.73 -22.85
N SER A 112 2.25 -11.52 -23.39
CA SER A 112 0.86 -11.11 -23.61
C SER A 112 0.10 -10.84 -22.32
N VAL A 113 0.42 -11.54 -21.24
CA VAL A 113 -0.19 -11.34 -19.92
C VAL A 113 0.44 -10.12 -19.26
N LEU A 114 1.78 -10.03 -19.26
CA LEU A 114 2.52 -8.90 -18.70
C LEU A 114 2.12 -7.56 -19.31
N ALA A 115 1.86 -7.53 -20.62
CA ALA A 115 1.39 -6.33 -21.32
C ALA A 115 0.07 -5.78 -20.77
N VAL A 116 -0.74 -6.61 -20.11
CA VAL A 116 -2.05 -6.24 -19.55
C VAL A 116 -1.99 -6.09 -18.03
N THR A 117 -1.24 -6.94 -17.32
CA THR A 117 -1.25 -6.98 -15.86
C THR A 117 -0.14 -6.16 -15.21
N GLY A 118 0.94 -5.88 -15.95
CA GLY A 118 2.23 -5.54 -15.34
C GLY A 118 2.84 -6.73 -14.60
N ASP A 119 3.96 -6.50 -13.93
CA ASP A 119 4.73 -7.49 -13.17
C ASP A 119 4.80 -7.20 -11.66
N THR A 120 4.26 -6.06 -11.22
CA THR A 120 4.37 -5.62 -9.82
C THR A 120 3.20 -6.10 -8.96
N TRP A 121 2.06 -6.47 -9.55
CA TRP A 121 0.83 -6.85 -8.81
C TRP A 121 1.00 -7.93 -7.73
N PRO A 122 1.91 -8.93 -7.84
CA PRO A 122 2.06 -9.91 -6.76
C PRO A 122 2.59 -9.30 -5.46
N PHE A 123 3.26 -8.15 -5.53
CA PHE A 123 3.70 -7.42 -4.33
C PHE A 123 2.51 -6.99 -3.46
N LEU A 124 1.41 -6.57 -4.07
CA LEU A 124 0.16 -6.26 -3.36
C LEU A 124 -0.42 -7.50 -2.67
N VAL A 125 -0.43 -8.64 -3.37
CA VAL A 125 -0.91 -9.91 -2.79
C VAL A 125 -0.07 -10.31 -1.58
N LEU A 126 1.26 -10.20 -1.68
CA LEU A 126 2.17 -10.47 -0.57
C LEU A 126 1.91 -9.53 0.62
N LYS A 127 1.68 -8.24 0.37
CA LYS A 127 1.37 -7.25 1.40
C LYS A 127 0.07 -7.57 2.12
N LEU A 128 -0.99 -7.89 1.38
CA LEU A 128 -2.28 -8.27 1.95
C LEU A 128 -2.15 -9.57 2.76
N ALA A 129 -1.48 -10.59 2.22
CA ALA A 129 -1.25 -11.85 2.93
C ALA A 129 -0.44 -11.65 4.22
N ALA A 130 0.64 -10.86 4.17
CA ALA A 130 1.45 -10.56 5.34
C ALA A 130 0.66 -9.78 6.41
N ALA A 131 -0.12 -8.76 6.00
CA ALA A 131 -0.95 -8.00 6.92
C ALA A 131 -2.06 -8.87 7.55
N THR A 132 -2.72 -9.70 6.76
CA THR A 132 -3.72 -10.67 7.25
C THR A 132 -3.10 -11.66 8.23
N PHE A 133 -1.92 -12.21 7.92
CA PHE A 133 -1.20 -13.09 8.83
C PHE A 133 -0.86 -12.39 10.15
N VAL A 134 -0.36 -11.16 10.09
CA VAL A 134 -0.07 -10.40 11.32
C VAL A 134 -1.34 -10.18 12.12
N VAL A 135 -2.44 -9.77 11.48
CA VAL A 135 -3.74 -9.57 12.15
C VAL A 135 -4.22 -10.85 12.84
N TRP A 136 -4.04 -12.02 12.20
CA TRP A 136 -4.41 -13.32 12.75
C TRP A 136 -3.66 -13.69 14.03
N VAL A 137 -2.38 -13.30 14.15
CA VAL A 137 -1.55 -13.60 15.34
C VAL A 137 -2.03 -12.86 16.60
N PHE A 138 -2.81 -11.78 16.45
CA PHE A 138 -3.36 -11.04 17.58
C PHE A 138 -4.67 -11.67 18.07
N GLU A 139 -4.53 -12.72 18.85
CA GLU A 139 -5.63 -13.41 19.52
C GLU A 139 -6.32 -12.52 20.58
N PRO A 140 -7.62 -12.74 20.86
CA PRO A 140 -8.36 -11.98 21.88
C PRO A 140 -7.67 -11.94 23.25
N GLU A 141 -7.08 -13.06 23.68
CA GLU A 141 -6.40 -13.23 24.96
C GLU A 141 -5.24 -12.24 25.11
N LEU A 142 -4.52 -11.95 24.02
CA LEU A 142 -3.41 -11.00 24.03
C LEU A 142 -3.89 -9.57 24.39
N PHE A 143 -5.12 -9.23 23.99
CA PHE A 143 -5.74 -7.95 24.33
C PHE A 143 -6.30 -7.91 25.74
N ASP A 144 -6.78 -9.04 26.25
CA ASP A 144 -7.26 -9.15 27.63
C ASP A 144 -6.10 -9.04 28.63
N GLU A 145 -4.98 -9.69 28.33
CA GLU A 145 -3.80 -9.70 29.20
C GLU A 145 -2.96 -8.43 29.08
N THR A 146 -2.70 -7.96 27.86
CA THR A 146 -1.72 -6.89 27.59
C THR A 146 -2.21 -5.83 26.60
N PRO A 147 -3.35 -5.17 26.83
CA PRO A 147 -4.02 -4.33 25.84
C PRO A 147 -3.15 -3.22 25.26
N ARG A 148 -2.36 -2.55 26.13
CA ARG A 148 -1.48 -1.46 25.69
C ARG A 148 -0.35 -1.96 24.79
N TYR A 149 0.22 -3.11 25.11
CA TYR A 149 1.31 -3.70 24.33
C TYR A 149 0.79 -4.13 22.95
N SER A 150 -0.37 -4.78 22.91
CA SER A 150 -1.03 -5.20 21.66
C SER A 150 -1.31 -4.02 20.72
N ILE A 151 -1.86 -2.93 21.26
CA ILE A 151 -2.13 -1.71 20.48
C ILE A 151 -0.82 -1.10 19.96
N LEU A 152 0.22 -1.01 20.78
CA LEU A 152 1.51 -0.46 20.35
C LEU A 152 2.15 -1.28 19.23
N LEU A 153 2.05 -2.61 19.30
CA LEU A 153 2.52 -3.48 18.22
C LEU A 153 1.71 -3.29 16.94
N LEU A 154 0.38 -3.20 17.01
CA LEU A 154 -0.45 -2.92 15.83
C LEU A 154 -0.14 -1.57 15.20
N ILE A 155 0.12 -0.54 16.01
CA ILE A 155 0.57 0.78 15.52
C ILE A 155 1.92 0.64 14.80
N ALA A 156 2.86 -0.13 15.35
CA ALA A 156 4.15 -0.37 14.71
C ALA A 156 3.97 -1.09 13.37
N VAL A 157 3.14 -2.13 13.31
CA VAL A 157 2.83 -2.86 12.06
C VAL A 157 2.16 -1.95 11.03
N LEU A 158 1.22 -1.10 11.47
CA LEU A 158 0.57 -0.11 10.63
C LEU A 158 1.60 0.87 10.06
N ALA A 159 2.53 1.35 10.87
CA ALA A 159 3.60 2.25 10.45
C ALA A 159 4.55 1.60 9.41
N VAL A 160 4.82 0.29 9.53
CA VAL A 160 5.61 -0.47 8.55
C VAL A 160 4.92 -0.52 7.17
N GLY A 161 3.59 -0.54 7.11
CA GLY A 161 2.83 -0.43 5.87
C GLY A 161 2.74 1.01 5.36
N LEU A 162 2.24 1.92 6.20
CA LEU A 162 1.99 3.31 5.81
C LEU A 162 3.26 4.11 5.52
N GLY A 163 4.38 3.84 6.19
CA GLY A 163 5.63 4.59 5.98
C GLY A 163 6.10 4.53 4.52
N PRO A 164 6.41 3.34 3.98
CA PRO A 164 6.74 3.17 2.57
C PRO A 164 5.60 3.56 1.62
N GLY A 165 4.35 3.20 1.95
CA GLY A 165 3.21 3.43 1.06
C GLY A 165 2.85 4.90 0.88
N THR A 166 2.81 5.67 1.96
CA THR A 166 2.58 7.13 1.88
C THR A 166 3.74 7.84 1.18
N ARG A 167 4.98 7.41 1.43
CA ARG A 167 6.15 7.93 0.71
C ARG A 167 6.00 7.74 -0.80
N ASP A 168 5.75 6.52 -1.25
CA ASP A 168 5.66 6.22 -2.68
C ASP A 168 4.47 6.89 -3.34
N MET A 169 3.31 6.86 -2.66
CA MET A 169 2.10 7.54 -3.13
C MET A 169 2.34 9.04 -3.33
N LEU A 170 2.95 9.72 -2.35
CA LEU A 170 3.24 11.15 -2.46
C LEU A 170 4.29 11.44 -3.54
N ARG A 171 5.35 10.62 -3.64
CA ARG A 171 6.35 10.73 -4.71
C ARG A 171 5.74 10.59 -6.10
N ALA A 172 4.91 9.57 -6.30
CA ALA A 172 4.18 9.34 -7.55
C ALA A 172 3.22 10.50 -7.86
N THR A 173 2.54 11.02 -6.84
CA THR A 173 1.65 12.18 -6.97
C THR A 173 2.41 13.44 -7.38
N PHE A 174 3.56 13.69 -6.78
CA PHE A 174 4.31 14.93 -7.00
C PHE A 174 5.40 14.86 -8.08
N GLY A 175 5.64 13.70 -8.68
CA GLY A 175 6.67 13.56 -9.73
C GLY A 175 8.11 13.63 -9.21
N VAL A 176 8.36 13.25 -7.95
CA VAL A 176 9.66 13.40 -7.26
C VAL A 176 10.26 12.08 -6.74
#